data_AF-A0AAJ2W6V6-F1
#
_entry.id   AF-A0AAJ2W6V6-F1
#
_cell.length_a   1.000
_cell.length_b   1.000
_cell.length_c   1.000
_cell.angle_alpha   90.00
_cell.angle_beta   90.00
_cell.angle_gamma   90.00
#
_symmetry.space_group_name_H-M   'P 1'
#
loop_
_entity.id
_entity.type
_entity.pdbx_description
1 polymer ?
#
loop_
_entity_poly.entity_id
_entity_poly.type
_entity_poly.pdbx_seq_one_letter_code
_entity_poly.pdbx_strand_id
1 'polypeptide(L)'
;MTDTPANDGTRDATPVARPSSPTTASPSTGSTDTAATNGPDGSPAYSTPDSTGSPVYSTPDSTGLDAALSPDTATPLVDDPALTENIATVDANRHTLVENVMGVVTGVFLASFGLYLLKESGSVSGGTAGLALLLSYATHISFGVLFFAVNIPFFALALWKKGLAFTLRTTLTVALVSAFSYLHPLAFRIDSLNPVYGTLGGNLIVGVGLLILFRHGASLGGINILALVLQERLGWRAGYVQMAVDVVIVALSLIVASPWVVLLSALGAVVLNLVLALNHKQGRYLGRT
;
A
#
# COMPACT_ATOMS: atom_id res chain seq x y z
N MET A 1 35.04 46.21 -52.12
CA MET A 1 36.29 45.76 -51.49
C MET A 1 35.89 44.86 -50.32
N THR A 2 35.82 43.53 -50.51
CA THR A 2 36.93 42.55 -50.59
C THR A 2 37.49 42.29 -49.18
N ASP A 3 37.52 41.07 -48.62
CA ASP A 3 37.34 39.74 -49.23
C ASP A 3 36.69 38.68 -48.31
N THR A 4 36.21 37.62 -48.96
CA THR A 4 35.86 36.31 -48.40
C THR A 4 36.97 35.29 -48.74
N PRO A 5 37.27 34.36 -47.83
CA PRO A 5 37.48 32.95 -48.19
C PRO A 5 36.52 32.05 -47.34
N ALA A 6 35.80 31.02 -47.80
CA ALA A 6 35.97 30.04 -48.90
C ALA A 6 37.29 29.26 -48.80
N ASN A 7 37.36 27.93 -48.79
CA ASN A 7 36.41 26.83 -49.02
C ASN A 7 37.03 25.51 -48.47
N ASP A 8 36.29 24.40 -48.57
CA ASP A 8 36.79 23.01 -48.68
C ASP A 8 37.16 22.26 -47.38
N GLY A 9 36.80 20.98 -47.21
CA GLY A 9 35.94 20.17 -48.09
C GLY A 9 35.77 18.71 -47.69
N THR A 10 34.62 18.16 -48.09
CA THR A 10 34.39 16.76 -48.51
C THR A 10 34.46 15.56 -47.54
N ARG A 11 33.36 14.77 -47.56
CA ARG A 11 33.27 13.29 -47.45
C ARG A 11 33.57 12.68 -46.06
N ASP A 12 32.87 11.65 -45.57
CA ASP A 12 32.14 10.59 -46.25
C ASP A 12 30.68 10.38 -45.82
N ALA A 13 29.91 9.77 -46.72
CA ALA A 13 28.64 9.12 -46.41
C ALA A 13 28.69 7.64 -46.82
N THR A 14 27.74 6.88 -46.27
CA THR A 14 27.24 5.52 -46.65
C THR A 14 28.04 4.28 -46.22
N PRO A 15 27.41 3.08 -46.12
CA PRO A 15 25.98 2.74 -46.24
C PRO A 15 25.37 1.86 -45.13
N VAL A 16 24.04 1.72 -45.24
CA VAL A 16 23.14 0.78 -44.55
C VAL A 16 23.54 -0.70 -44.74
N ALA A 17 23.34 -1.53 -43.70
CA ALA A 17 23.14 -2.98 -43.86
C ALA A 17 22.16 -3.57 -42.82
N ARG A 18 21.01 -4.07 -43.30
CA ARG A 18 20.10 -5.06 -42.69
C ARG A 18 19.85 -6.09 -43.80
N PRO A 19 19.82 -7.41 -43.55
CA PRO A 19 18.68 -8.09 -42.91
C PRO A 19 19.18 -9.09 -41.82
N SER A 20 18.50 -10.12 -41.30
CA SER A 20 17.19 -10.74 -41.63
C SER A 20 16.56 -11.45 -40.41
N SER A 21 15.29 -11.85 -40.55
CA SER A 21 14.72 -13.07 -39.94
C SER A 21 13.86 -13.73 -41.04
N PRO A 22 13.72 -15.07 -41.10
CA PRO A 22 12.59 -15.70 -40.39
C PRO A 22 12.81 -17.18 -39.97
N THR A 23 11.72 -17.80 -39.51
CA THR A 23 11.41 -19.26 -39.54
C THR A 23 11.51 -20.05 -38.21
N THR A 24 10.33 -20.14 -37.60
CA THR A 24 9.72 -21.26 -36.84
C THR A 24 10.37 -22.66 -36.90
N ALA A 25 10.48 -23.34 -35.74
CA ALA A 25 9.90 -24.68 -35.49
C ALA A 25 10.15 -25.20 -34.04
N SER A 26 9.07 -25.60 -33.36
CA SER A 26 9.06 -26.64 -32.31
C SER A 26 8.61 -27.97 -32.97
N PRO A 27 8.57 -29.16 -32.30
CA PRO A 27 8.93 -29.48 -30.91
C PRO A 27 9.91 -30.66 -30.76
N SER A 28 10.33 -30.97 -29.53
CA SER A 28 10.98 -32.25 -29.19
C SER A 28 10.56 -32.76 -27.81
N THR A 29 10.42 -34.09 -27.68
CA THR A 29 10.10 -34.88 -26.47
C THR A 29 8.72 -34.58 -25.83
N GLY A 30 7.84 -35.54 -25.54
CA GLY A 30 7.88 -37.00 -25.71
C GLY A 30 7.81 -37.72 -24.36
N SER A 31 6.74 -38.49 -24.14
CA SER A 31 6.56 -39.59 -23.15
C SER A 31 7.11 -39.37 -21.72
N THR A 32 6.32 -39.45 -20.65
CA THR A 32 5.33 -40.50 -20.34
C THR A 32 4.31 -40.00 -19.33
N ASP A 33 3.04 -40.40 -19.47
CA ASP A 33 2.22 -40.60 -18.28
C ASP A 33 1.30 -41.81 -18.48
N THR A 34 1.24 -42.69 -17.48
CA THR A 34 0.63 -44.03 -17.61
C THR A 34 -0.64 -44.10 -16.76
N ALA A 35 -1.71 -44.64 -17.33
CA ALA A 35 -3.01 -44.75 -16.68
C ALA A 35 -3.02 -45.69 -15.46
N ALA A 36 -3.73 -45.30 -14.39
CA ALA A 36 -4.45 -46.15 -13.42
C ALA A 36 -5.33 -45.25 -12.51
N THR A 37 -6.63 -45.03 -12.74
CA THR A 37 -7.83 -45.91 -12.53
C THR A 37 -8.36 -45.99 -11.09
N ASN A 38 -9.63 -45.57 -10.92
CA ASN A 38 -10.61 -45.96 -9.87
C ASN A 38 -10.30 -45.50 -8.42
N GLY A 39 -11.26 -45.14 -7.56
CA GLY A 39 -12.74 -45.07 -7.67
C GLY A 39 -13.34 -44.29 -6.47
N PRO A 40 -14.68 -44.13 -6.38
CA PRO A 40 -15.33 -43.19 -5.45
C PRO A 40 -15.76 -43.79 -4.09
N ASP A 41 -16.49 -42.95 -3.33
CA ASP A 41 -17.11 -43.14 -2.00
C ASP A 41 -16.24 -43.01 -0.74
N GLY A 42 -16.68 -42.11 0.14
CA GLY A 42 -15.98 -41.76 1.39
C GLY A 42 -16.59 -40.57 2.16
N SER A 43 -17.91 -40.39 2.13
CA SER A 43 -18.60 -39.32 2.89
C SER A 43 -18.83 -39.73 4.36
N PRO A 44 -18.32 -39.00 5.36
CA PRO A 44 -18.70 -39.19 6.75
C PRO A 44 -20.04 -38.50 7.04
N ALA A 45 -20.96 -39.20 7.69
CA ALA A 45 -22.26 -38.65 8.09
C ALA A 45 -22.12 -37.64 9.24
N TYR A 46 -22.92 -36.57 9.22
CA TYR A 46 -23.00 -35.60 10.30
C TYR A 46 -24.08 -36.02 11.31
N SER A 47 -23.68 -36.30 12.56
CA SER A 47 -24.61 -36.67 13.63
C SER A 47 -24.87 -35.47 14.55
N THR A 48 -26.13 -35.03 14.63
CA THR A 48 -26.59 -34.03 15.59
C THR A 48 -26.99 -34.68 16.92
N PRO A 49 -26.51 -34.17 18.07
CA PRO A 49 -27.15 -34.40 19.36
C PRO A 49 -28.06 -33.21 19.72
N ASP A 50 -29.33 -33.51 19.99
CA ASP A 50 -30.27 -32.60 20.68
C ASP A 50 -30.32 -32.98 22.16
N SER A 51 -30.38 -32.01 23.07
CA SER A 51 -30.98 -32.10 24.43
C SER A 51 -30.59 -30.91 25.33
N THR A 52 -31.58 -30.05 25.56
CA THR A 52 -31.99 -29.49 26.87
C THR A 52 -31.01 -29.59 28.05
N GLY A 53 -30.54 -28.44 28.57
CA GLY A 53 -29.83 -28.36 29.84
C GLY A 53 -29.50 -26.93 30.30
N SER A 54 -30.49 -26.20 30.83
CA SER A 54 -30.26 -24.85 31.39
C SER A 54 -29.66 -24.92 32.81
N PRO A 55 -28.49 -24.31 33.09
CA PRO A 55 -27.97 -24.25 34.44
C PRO A 55 -28.69 -23.19 35.28
N VAL A 56 -29.21 -23.61 36.44
CA VAL A 56 -29.81 -22.72 37.45
C VAL A 56 -28.70 -22.01 38.21
N TYR A 57 -28.75 -20.68 38.27
CA TYR A 57 -27.87 -19.88 39.13
C TYR A 57 -28.44 -19.80 40.55
N SER A 58 -27.76 -20.47 41.49
CA SER A 58 -28.00 -20.32 42.93
C SER A 58 -27.08 -19.23 43.48
N THR A 59 -27.65 -18.16 44.05
CA THR A 59 -26.89 -17.12 44.76
C THR A 59 -26.42 -17.62 46.14
N PRO A 60 -25.13 -17.51 46.49
CA PRO A 60 -24.67 -17.77 47.86
C PRO A 60 -25.12 -16.68 48.84
N ASP A 61 -25.43 -17.10 50.06
CA ASP A 61 -25.95 -16.27 51.15
C ASP A 61 -24.85 -15.37 51.77
N SER A 62 -25.22 -14.18 52.27
CA SER A 62 -24.26 -13.12 52.65
C SER A 62 -23.89 -13.09 54.13
N THR A 63 -23.55 -14.25 54.71
CA THR A 63 -23.18 -14.38 56.13
C THR A 63 -21.88 -15.14 56.33
N GLY A 64 -20.75 -14.41 56.43
CA GLY A 64 -19.43 -15.04 56.58
C GLY A 64 -18.19 -14.14 56.47
N LEU A 65 -18.32 -12.80 56.51
CA LEU A 65 -17.19 -11.93 56.82
C LEU A 65 -17.08 -11.85 58.35
N ASP A 66 -16.01 -12.45 58.91
CA ASP A 66 -15.37 -12.13 60.22
C ASP A 66 -14.64 -13.34 60.86
N ALA A 67 -13.82 -14.08 60.09
CA ALA A 67 -12.85 -15.04 60.66
C ALA A 67 -11.75 -15.49 59.68
N ALA A 68 -10.65 -14.74 59.57
CA ALA A 68 -9.28 -15.24 59.24
C ALA A 68 -8.28 -14.10 58.97
N LEU A 69 -7.86 -13.37 60.01
CA LEU A 69 -6.64 -12.55 59.97
C LEU A 69 -5.56 -13.27 60.80
N SER A 70 -4.79 -14.13 60.12
CA SER A 70 -3.58 -14.77 60.66
C SER A 70 -2.41 -14.47 59.72
N PRO A 71 -1.26 -13.96 60.20
CA PRO A 71 -0.26 -13.33 59.34
C PRO A 71 0.77 -14.28 58.71
N ASP A 72 0.47 -15.59 58.60
CA ASP A 72 1.48 -16.61 58.26
C ASP A 72 1.07 -17.59 57.14
N THR A 73 0.07 -17.21 56.32
CA THR A 73 -0.20 -17.89 55.03
C THR A 73 0.38 -17.06 53.89
N ALA A 74 1.70 -17.12 53.74
CA ALA A 74 2.32 -16.78 52.46
C ALA A 74 1.89 -17.84 51.44
N THR A 75 0.76 -17.61 50.76
CA THR A 75 0.39 -18.34 49.55
C THR A 75 1.61 -18.33 48.65
N PRO A 76 2.13 -19.49 48.19
CA PRO A 76 3.25 -19.47 47.26
C PRO A 76 2.79 -18.67 46.05
N LEU A 77 3.57 -17.66 45.67
CA LEU A 77 3.46 -17.08 44.35
C LEU A 77 3.61 -18.26 43.40
N VAL A 78 2.53 -18.60 42.69
CA VAL A 78 2.61 -19.60 41.64
C VAL A 78 3.42 -18.93 40.54
N ASP A 79 4.72 -19.20 40.55
CA ASP A 79 5.64 -18.94 39.45
C ASP A 79 5.21 -19.82 38.28
N ASP A 80 4.05 -19.51 37.69
CA ASP A 80 3.54 -20.16 36.51
C ASP A 80 4.33 -19.59 35.31
N PRO A 81 5.25 -20.38 34.72
CA PRO A 81 6.03 -19.90 33.59
C PRO A 81 5.13 -19.57 32.40
N ALA A 82 3.97 -20.21 32.26
CA ALA A 82 3.02 -19.93 31.18
C ALA A 82 2.33 -18.58 31.37
N LEU A 83 2.08 -18.14 32.60
CA LEU A 83 1.46 -16.83 32.86
C LEU A 83 2.49 -15.70 32.71
N THR A 84 3.76 -15.97 33.05
CA THR A 84 4.89 -15.07 32.76
C THR A 84 5.17 -14.97 31.24
N GLU A 85 5.11 -16.09 30.51
CA GLU A 85 5.26 -16.15 29.05
C GLU A 85 4.11 -15.43 28.33
N ASN A 86 2.87 -15.57 28.80
CA ASN A 86 1.73 -14.82 28.25
C ASN A 86 1.80 -13.30 28.49
N ILE A 87 2.44 -12.84 29.58
CA ILE A 87 2.68 -11.41 29.79
C ILE A 87 3.84 -10.92 28.89
N ALA A 88 4.94 -11.68 28.81
CA ALA A 88 6.10 -11.33 27.98
C ALA A 88 5.80 -11.29 26.47
N THR A 89 4.85 -12.10 25.98
CA THR A 89 4.48 -12.15 24.56
C THR A 89 3.53 -11.02 24.12
N VAL A 90 2.86 -10.32 25.05
CA VAL A 90 1.91 -9.23 24.72
C VAL A 90 2.59 -7.90 24.38
N ASP A 91 3.78 -7.62 24.91
CA ASP A 91 4.50 -6.35 24.64
C ASP A 91 5.44 -6.39 23.42
N ALA A 92 5.62 -7.55 22.78
CA ALA A 92 6.61 -7.80 21.71
C ALA A 92 6.39 -7.05 20.37
N ASN A 93 5.46 -6.09 20.29
CA ASN A 93 5.13 -5.38 19.04
C ASN A 93 4.78 -3.88 19.20
N ARG A 94 5.15 -3.25 20.32
CA ARG A 94 5.08 -1.77 20.42
C ARG A 94 6.37 -1.15 19.90
N HIS A 95 6.36 -0.67 18.66
CA HIS A 95 7.44 0.18 18.15
C HIS A 95 7.72 1.35 19.12
N THR A 96 8.98 1.58 19.48
CA THR A 96 9.35 2.71 20.34
C THR A 96 9.00 4.04 19.66
N LEU A 97 8.89 5.14 20.42
CA LEU A 97 8.57 6.45 19.83
C LEU A 97 9.62 6.86 18.78
N VAL A 98 10.90 6.55 19.04
CA VAL A 98 12.02 6.80 18.13
C VAL A 98 11.89 5.97 16.84
N GLU A 99 11.58 4.67 16.92
CA GLU A 99 11.30 3.84 15.74
C GLU A 99 10.13 4.39 14.92
N ASN A 100 9.04 4.81 15.57
CA ASN A 100 7.90 5.39 14.87
C ASN A 100 8.27 6.68 14.12
N VAL A 101 9.05 7.57 14.74
CA VAL A 101 9.51 8.81 14.09
C VAL A 101 10.44 8.49 12.92
N MET A 102 11.46 7.65 13.12
CA MET A 102 12.41 7.26 12.07
C MET A 102 11.71 6.55 10.91
N GLY A 103 10.78 5.64 11.21
CA GLY A 103 9.96 4.94 10.24
C GLY A 103 9.07 5.89 9.43
N VAL A 104 8.36 6.80 10.09
CA VAL A 104 7.53 7.81 9.41
C VAL A 104 8.37 8.72 8.53
N VAL A 105 9.48 9.27 9.02
CA VAL A 105 10.37 10.15 8.23
C VAL A 105 10.93 9.41 7.01
N THR A 106 11.37 8.16 7.18
CA THR A 106 11.87 7.32 6.09
C THR A 106 10.78 7.04 5.05
N GLY A 107 9.59 6.62 5.49
CA GLY A 107 8.46 6.33 4.60
C GLY A 107 7.95 7.58 3.85
N VAL A 108 7.91 8.73 4.53
CA VAL A 108 7.63 10.05 3.94
C VAL A 108 8.66 10.39 2.86
N PHE A 109 9.96 10.27 3.17
CA PHE A 109 11.02 10.62 2.23
C PHE A 109 10.96 9.74 0.97
N LEU A 110 10.88 8.42 1.13
CA LEU A 110 10.72 7.51 -0.01
C LEU A 110 9.48 7.85 -0.81
N ALA A 111 8.31 7.97 -0.18
CA ALA A 111 7.08 8.21 -0.93
C ALA A 111 7.06 9.57 -1.64
N SER A 112 7.56 10.64 -1.00
CA SER A 112 7.66 11.96 -1.65
C SER A 112 8.70 11.99 -2.77
N PHE A 113 9.81 11.25 -2.66
CA PHE A 113 10.79 11.10 -3.74
C PHE A 113 10.23 10.27 -4.91
N GLY A 114 9.52 9.16 -4.64
CA GLY A 114 8.87 8.37 -5.68
C GLY A 114 7.78 9.15 -6.42
N LEU A 115 7.01 9.99 -5.70
CA LEU A 115 6.04 10.92 -6.28
C LEU A 115 6.71 12.05 -7.08
N TYR A 116 7.91 12.48 -6.68
CA TYR A 116 8.72 13.42 -7.44
C TYR A 116 9.16 12.80 -8.79
N LEU A 117 9.68 11.56 -8.79
CA LEU A 117 10.04 10.84 -10.03
C LEU A 117 8.84 10.62 -10.96
N LEU A 118 7.67 10.33 -10.41
CA LEU A 118 6.41 10.23 -11.16
C LEU A 118 6.02 11.56 -11.82
N LYS A 119 6.24 12.67 -11.11
CA LYS A 119 5.98 14.01 -11.63
C LYS A 119 6.92 14.35 -12.78
N GLU A 120 8.21 14.06 -12.64
CA GLU A 120 9.22 14.28 -13.70
C GLU A 120 9.04 13.34 -14.89
N SER A 121 8.45 12.15 -14.71
CA SER A 121 8.03 11.28 -15.83
C SER A 121 6.68 11.69 -16.46
N GLY A 122 6.05 12.78 -15.99
CA GLY A 122 4.73 13.24 -16.42
C GLY A 122 3.58 12.26 -16.10
N SER A 123 3.83 11.27 -15.26
CA SER A 123 2.97 10.10 -15.03
C SER A 123 2.13 10.26 -13.78
N VAL A 124 1.15 9.37 -13.60
CA VAL A 124 0.18 9.41 -12.50
C VAL A 124 0.20 8.08 -11.73
N SER A 125 0.05 8.16 -10.41
CA SER A 125 -0.08 7.01 -9.49
C SER A 125 -1.57 6.64 -9.30
N GLY A 126 -1.85 5.52 -8.63
CA GLY A 126 -3.15 5.31 -8.00
C GLY A 126 -3.41 6.27 -6.81
N GLY A 127 -4.64 6.27 -6.31
CA GLY A 127 -5.04 6.92 -5.05
C GLY A 127 -4.98 8.46 -5.01
N THR A 128 -4.92 9.02 -3.80
CA THR A 128 -5.01 10.48 -3.55
C THR A 128 -3.82 11.23 -4.13
N ALA A 129 -2.65 10.60 -4.12
CA ALA A 129 -1.45 11.15 -4.74
C ALA A 129 -1.57 11.18 -6.27
N GLY A 130 -2.19 10.16 -6.87
CA GLY A 130 -2.56 10.16 -8.29
C GLY A 130 -3.47 11.31 -8.67
N LEU A 131 -4.60 11.46 -7.95
CA LEU A 131 -5.54 12.56 -8.16
C LEU A 131 -4.87 13.93 -8.02
N ALA A 132 -3.96 14.11 -7.05
CA ALA A 132 -3.22 15.35 -6.86
C ALA A 132 -2.17 15.63 -7.96
N LEU A 133 -1.48 14.60 -8.47
CA LEU A 133 -0.60 14.73 -9.65
C LEU A 133 -1.41 15.18 -10.87
N LEU A 134 -2.52 14.50 -11.16
CA LEU A 134 -3.41 14.82 -12.27
C LEU A 134 -3.96 16.26 -12.21
N LEU A 135 -4.43 16.68 -11.02
CA LEU A 135 -4.86 18.06 -10.80
C LEU A 135 -3.71 19.06 -10.99
N SER A 136 -2.47 18.71 -10.64
CA SER A 136 -1.32 19.60 -10.82
C SER A 136 -0.96 19.81 -12.30
N TYR A 137 -1.17 18.80 -13.13
CA TYR A 137 -1.02 18.91 -14.58
C TYR A 137 -2.15 19.73 -15.22
N ALA A 138 -3.38 19.61 -14.70
CA ALA A 138 -4.54 20.32 -15.24
C ALA A 138 -4.66 21.80 -14.80
N THR A 139 -4.15 22.16 -13.62
CA THR A 139 -4.32 23.50 -13.03
C THR A 139 -3.03 24.31 -12.91
N HIS A 140 -1.87 23.71 -13.18
CA HIS A 140 -0.53 24.26 -12.94
C HIS A 140 -0.24 24.67 -11.47
N ILE A 141 -1.14 24.37 -10.52
CA ILE A 141 -0.90 24.53 -9.09
C ILE A 141 0.11 23.47 -8.65
N SER A 142 0.97 23.83 -7.70
CA SER A 142 1.98 22.92 -7.15
C SER A 142 1.36 21.65 -6.55
N PHE A 143 1.96 20.50 -6.87
CA PHE A 143 1.53 19.18 -6.38
C PHE A 143 1.33 19.16 -4.86
N GLY A 144 2.26 19.71 -4.08
CA GLY A 144 2.18 19.68 -2.61
C GLY A 144 0.93 20.37 -2.04
N VAL A 145 0.48 21.48 -2.65
CA VAL A 145 -0.74 22.20 -2.22
C VAL A 145 -1.98 21.38 -2.57
N LEU A 146 -2.06 20.86 -3.80
CA LEU A 146 -3.17 20.03 -4.24
C LEU A 146 -3.23 18.72 -3.45
N PHE A 147 -2.10 18.09 -3.16
CA PHE A 147 -2.02 16.86 -2.38
C PHE A 147 -2.50 17.06 -0.95
N PHE A 148 -2.18 18.19 -0.32
CA PHE A 148 -2.73 18.52 0.99
C PHE A 148 -4.24 18.79 0.90
N ALA A 149 -4.67 19.61 -0.06
CA ALA A 149 -6.08 19.99 -0.24
C ALA A 149 -7.00 18.80 -0.55
N VAL A 150 -6.59 17.90 -1.47
CA VAL A 150 -7.29 16.65 -1.79
C VAL A 150 -7.45 15.77 -0.56
N ASN A 151 -6.50 15.80 0.39
CA ASN A 151 -6.54 15.01 1.62
C ASN A 151 -7.42 15.60 2.74
N ILE A 152 -7.84 16.88 2.68
CA ILE A 152 -8.71 17.50 3.69
C ILE A 152 -10.00 16.70 3.98
N PRO A 153 -10.85 16.34 2.98
CA PRO A 153 -12.05 15.54 3.24
C PRO A 153 -11.73 14.15 3.81
N PHE A 154 -10.56 13.60 3.46
CA PHE A 154 -10.09 12.33 3.97
C PHE A 154 -9.61 12.39 5.43
N PHE A 155 -9.10 13.54 5.90
CA PHE A 155 -8.79 13.73 7.33
C PHE A 155 -10.06 13.72 8.20
N ALA A 156 -11.17 14.29 7.73
CA ALA A 156 -12.46 14.22 8.41
C ALA A 156 -12.98 12.77 8.50
N LEU A 157 -12.90 12.02 7.38
CA LEU A 157 -13.23 10.58 7.37
C LEU A 157 -12.33 9.76 8.29
N ALA A 158 -11.02 10.05 8.30
CA ALA A 158 -10.05 9.41 9.20
C ALA A 158 -10.38 9.68 10.67
N LEU A 159 -10.74 10.92 11.02
CA LEU A 159 -11.11 11.28 12.39
C LEU A 159 -12.35 10.51 12.86
N TRP A 160 -13.35 10.35 11.99
CA TRP A 160 -14.57 9.60 12.28
C TRP A 160 -14.35 8.07 12.36
N LYS A 161 -13.44 7.49 11.57
CA LYS A 161 -13.26 6.02 11.46
C LYS A 161 -12.06 5.42 12.19
N LYS A 162 -10.98 6.17 12.36
CA LYS A 162 -9.70 5.70 12.94
C LYS A 162 -9.28 6.49 14.18
N GLY A 163 -9.96 7.60 14.48
CA GLY A 163 -9.72 8.41 15.68
C GLY A 163 -8.54 9.38 15.56
N LEU A 164 -8.47 10.30 16.53
CA LEU A 164 -7.61 11.48 16.48
C LEU A 164 -6.12 11.18 16.29
N ALA A 165 -5.58 10.15 16.97
CA ALA A 165 -4.16 9.81 16.92
C ALA A 165 -3.71 9.35 15.52
N PHE A 166 -4.52 8.55 14.83
CA PHE A 166 -4.25 8.13 13.45
C PHE A 166 -4.38 9.30 12.48
N THR A 167 -5.40 10.15 12.65
CA THR A 167 -5.59 11.35 11.82
C THR A 167 -4.42 12.31 11.95
N LEU A 168 -3.96 12.62 13.16
CA LEU A 168 -2.85 13.55 13.36
C LEU A 168 -1.54 13.03 12.71
N ARG A 169 -1.24 11.73 12.86
CA ARG A 169 -0.11 11.08 12.17
C ARG A 169 -0.25 11.18 10.66
N THR A 170 -1.44 10.89 10.12
CA THR A 170 -1.74 10.94 8.68
C THR A 170 -1.64 12.36 8.12
N THR A 171 -2.22 13.36 8.80
CA THR A 171 -2.14 14.77 8.41
C THR A 171 -0.70 15.27 8.44
N LEU A 172 0.09 14.93 9.47
CA LEU A 172 1.51 15.26 9.54
C LEU A 172 2.30 14.59 8.40
N THR A 173 2.03 13.33 8.11
CA THR A 173 2.68 12.57 7.03
C THR A 173 2.38 13.19 5.66
N VAL A 174 1.12 13.53 5.39
CA VAL A 174 0.71 14.23 4.16
C VAL A 174 1.34 15.63 4.08
N ALA A 175 1.36 16.39 5.18
CA ALA A 175 2.02 17.70 5.23
C ALA A 175 3.53 17.62 4.94
N LEU A 176 4.22 16.62 5.51
CA LEU A 176 5.64 16.41 5.25
C LEU A 176 5.89 15.97 3.80
N VAL A 177 5.09 15.06 3.23
CA VAL A 177 5.18 14.72 1.79
C VAL A 177 4.94 15.93 0.90
N SER A 178 3.96 16.78 1.24
CA SER A 178 3.72 18.06 0.56
C SER A 178 4.94 18.99 0.63
N ALA A 179 5.55 19.15 1.81
CA ALA A 179 6.76 19.96 1.99
C ALA A 179 7.97 19.40 1.22
N PHE A 180 8.22 18.10 1.32
CA PHE A 180 9.30 17.44 0.57
C PHE A 180 9.07 17.52 -0.95
N SER A 181 7.83 17.54 -1.45
CA SER A 181 7.57 17.71 -2.89
C SER A 181 8.02 19.07 -3.44
N TYR A 182 8.20 20.08 -2.59
CA TYR A 182 8.87 21.33 -2.94
C TYR A 182 10.39 21.26 -2.79
N LEU A 183 10.89 20.51 -1.80
CA LEU A 183 12.33 20.42 -1.53
C LEU A 183 13.07 19.58 -2.58
N HIS A 184 12.46 18.50 -3.08
CA HIS A 184 13.06 17.61 -4.08
C HIS A 184 13.55 18.34 -5.35
N PRO A 185 12.74 19.15 -6.07
CA PRO A 185 13.22 19.87 -7.27
C PRO A 185 14.26 20.97 -6.98
N LEU A 186 14.44 21.37 -5.72
CA LEU A 186 15.52 22.27 -5.30
C LEU A 186 16.84 21.52 -5.05
N ALA A 187 16.78 20.28 -4.54
CA ALA A 187 17.95 19.46 -4.25
C ALA A 187 18.41 18.59 -5.44
N PHE A 188 17.45 18.08 -6.22
CA PHE A 188 17.64 17.22 -7.37
C PHE A 188 16.94 17.84 -8.58
N ARG A 189 17.70 18.53 -9.44
CA ARG A 189 17.21 18.88 -10.78
C ARG A 189 17.45 17.70 -11.71
N ILE A 190 16.38 17.24 -12.36
CA ILE A 190 16.41 16.14 -13.32
C ILE A 190 16.14 16.72 -14.70
N ASP A 191 17.20 16.93 -15.50
CA ASP A 191 17.07 17.53 -16.83
C ASP A 191 16.40 16.60 -17.85
N SER A 192 16.57 15.28 -17.68
CA SER A 192 15.88 14.26 -18.49
C SER A 192 15.72 12.96 -17.71
N LEU A 193 14.49 12.47 -17.58
CA LEU A 193 14.18 11.15 -17.01
C LEU A 193 13.53 10.27 -18.07
N ASN A 194 13.96 9.01 -18.22
CA ASN A 194 13.26 8.07 -19.07
C ASN A 194 11.86 7.80 -18.46
N PRO A 195 10.75 8.03 -19.18
CA PRO A 195 9.42 7.90 -18.59
C PRO A 195 9.11 6.51 -18.05
N VAL A 196 9.61 5.45 -18.68
CA VAL A 196 9.41 4.06 -18.22
C VAL A 196 10.10 3.85 -16.87
N TYR A 197 11.36 4.30 -16.74
CA TYR A 197 12.11 4.17 -15.49
C TYR A 197 11.50 5.03 -14.37
N GLY A 198 11.17 6.29 -14.66
CA GLY A 198 10.54 7.19 -13.69
C GLY A 198 9.19 6.68 -13.20
N THR A 199 8.37 6.11 -14.09
CA THR A 199 7.04 5.58 -13.71
C THR A 199 7.14 4.30 -12.89
N LEU A 200 7.94 3.32 -13.33
CA LEU A 200 8.04 2.03 -12.65
C LEU A 200 8.85 2.14 -11.35
N GLY A 201 10.00 2.82 -11.40
CA GLY A 201 10.84 3.09 -10.22
C GLY A 201 10.13 4.00 -9.23
N GLY A 202 9.47 5.06 -9.69
CA GLY A 202 8.67 5.95 -8.86
C GLY A 202 7.55 5.20 -8.12
N ASN A 203 6.72 4.44 -8.81
CA ASN A 203 5.65 3.65 -8.16
C ASN A 203 6.19 2.57 -7.21
N LEU A 204 7.32 1.91 -7.53
CA LEU A 204 7.97 0.96 -6.63
C LEU A 204 8.42 1.64 -5.33
N ILE A 205 9.08 2.79 -5.43
CA ILE A 205 9.55 3.57 -4.27
C ILE A 205 8.35 4.11 -3.46
N VAL A 206 7.29 4.59 -4.11
CA VAL A 206 6.03 4.97 -3.43
C VAL A 206 5.43 3.80 -2.68
N GLY A 207 5.40 2.60 -3.29
CA GLY A 207 4.90 1.38 -2.65
C GLY A 207 5.69 1.00 -1.40
N VAL A 208 7.02 1.03 -1.46
CA VAL A 208 7.89 0.79 -0.29
C VAL A 208 7.67 1.86 0.79
N GLY A 209 7.60 3.14 0.42
CA GLY A 209 7.31 4.23 1.35
C GLY A 209 5.94 4.05 2.05
N LEU A 210 4.89 3.71 1.30
CA LEU A 210 3.56 3.41 1.84
C LEU A 210 3.56 2.23 2.80
N LEU A 211 4.26 1.13 2.49
CA LEU A 211 4.37 -0.02 3.39
C LEU A 211 5.01 0.36 4.74
N ILE A 212 6.06 1.18 4.70
CA ILE A 212 6.71 1.70 5.91
C ILE A 212 5.73 2.59 6.70
N LEU A 213 4.98 3.48 6.04
CA LEU A 213 4.00 4.35 6.69
C LEU A 213 2.84 3.57 7.31
N PHE A 214 2.29 2.59 6.60
CA PHE A 214 1.23 1.72 7.10
C PHE A 214 1.69 0.93 8.33
N ARG A 215 2.95 0.46 8.37
CA ARG A 215 3.52 -0.23 9.53
C ARG A 215 3.57 0.64 10.80
N HIS A 216 3.77 1.96 10.66
CA HIS A 216 3.82 2.91 11.78
C HIS A 216 2.46 3.61 12.04
N GLY A 217 1.38 3.15 11.41
CA GLY A 217 0.03 3.66 11.61
C GLY A 217 -0.22 5.06 11.02
N ALA A 218 0.44 5.37 9.90
CA ALA A 218 0.21 6.58 9.10
C ALA A 218 -0.27 6.23 7.69
N SER A 219 -0.77 7.21 6.92
CA SER A 219 -1.19 7.05 5.53
C SER A 219 -0.87 8.30 4.69
N LEU A 220 -0.90 8.15 3.36
CA LEU A 220 -0.82 9.24 2.37
C LEU A 220 -2.17 9.56 1.70
N GLY A 221 -3.22 8.87 2.13
CA GLY A 221 -4.54 8.98 1.53
C GLY A 221 -5.61 8.35 2.39
N GLY A 222 -6.81 8.93 2.34
CA GLY A 222 -8.01 8.29 2.89
C GLY A 222 -8.79 7.45 1.90
N ILE A 223 -8.32 7.17 0.68
CA ILE A 223 -9.06 6.28 -0.24
C ILE A 223 -9.20 4.86 0.35
N ASN A 224 -8.20 4.37 1.09
CA ASN A 224 -8.33 3.12 1.87
C ASN A 224 -9.41 3.22 2.97
N ILE A 225 -9.54 4.39 3.60
CA ILE A 225 -10.57 4.66 4.63
C ILE A 225 -11.95 4.80 3.99
N LEU A 226 -12.04 5.45 2.83
CA LEU A 226 -13.26 5.58 2.03
C LEU A 226 -13.72 4.22 1.50
N ALA A 227 -12.79 3.37 1.06
CA ALA A 227 -13.08 1.99 0.66
C ALA A 227 -13.64 1.17 1.82
N LEU A 228 -13.08 1.32 3.03
CA LEU A 228 -13.64 0.73 4.25
C LEU A 228 -15.03 1.31 4.62
N VAL A 229 -15.24 2.62 4.50
CA VAL A 229 -16.54 3.28 4.73
C VAL A 229 -17.60 2.76 3.75
N LEU A 230 -17.27 2.64 2.46
CA LEU A 230 -18.16 2.08 1.44
C LEU A 230 -18.41 0.59 1.65
N GLN A 231 -17.41 -0.17 2.11
CA GLN A 231 -17.59 -1.56 2.49
C GLN A 231 -18.59 -1.71 3.64
N GLU A 232 -18.45 -0.91 4.69
CA GLU A 232 -19.36 -0.94 5.85
C GLU A 232 -20.78 -0.41 5.52
N ARG A 233 -20.92 0.56 4.61
CA ARG A 233 -22.23 1.15 4.29
C ARG A 233 -22.97 0.51 3.11
N LEU A 234 -22.26 -0.06 2.14
CA LEU A 234 -22.84 -0.62 0.91
C LEU A 234 -22.54 -2.12 0.71
N GLY A 235 -21.76 -2.75 1.60
CA GLY A 235 -21.34 -4.15 1.48
C GLY A 235 -20.30 -4.41 0.39
N TRP A 236 -19.74 -3.35 -0.23
CA TRP A 236 -18.79 -3.48 -1.34
C TRP A 236 -17.42 -3.97 -0.87
N ARG A 237 -16.73 -4.80 -1.66
CA ARG A 237 -15.34 -5.18 -1.36
C ARG A 237 -14.43 -3.94 -1.48
N ALA A 238 -13.68 -3.58 -0.43
CA ALA A 238 -12.78 -2.42 -0.44
C ALA A 238 -11.80 -2.43 -1.63
N GLY A 239 -11.29 -3.60 -2.03
CA GLY A 239 -10.44 -3.73 -3.23
C GLY A 239 -11.12 -3.30 -4.53
N TYR A 240 -12.43 -3.54 -4.71
CA TYR A 240 -13.17 -3.05 -5.88
C TYR A 240 -13.38 -1.53 -5.83
N VAL A 241 -13.57 -0.95 -4.64
CA VAL A 241 -13.64 0.52 -4.49
C VAL A 241 -12.31 1.17 -4.88
N GLN A 242 -11.19 0.62 -4.40
CA GLN A 242 -9.86 1.12 -4.76
C GLN A 242 -9.60 0.99 -6.26
N MET A 243 -9.87 -0.18 -6.85
CA MET A 243 -9.71 -0.39 -8.30
C MET A 243 -10.60 0.55 -9.13
N ALA A 244 -11.85 0.80 -8.72
CA ALA A 244 -12.72 1.76 -9.39
C ALA A 244 -12.16 3.19 -9.34
N VAL A 245 -11.63 3.63 -8.20
CA VAL A 245 -11.02 4.96 -8.07
C VAL A 245 -9.73 5.07 -8.89
N ASP A 246 -8.86 4.06 -8.85
CA ASP A 246 -7.63 4.02 -9.66
C ASP A 246 -7.96 4.05 -11.17
N VAL A 247 -8.94 3.26 -11.62
CA VAL A 247 -9.43 3.28 -13.02
C VAL A 247 -9.99 4.65 -13.41
N VAL A 248 -10.76 5.31 -12.54
CA VAL A 248 -11.27 6.67 -12.80
C VAL A 248 -10.12 7.68 -12.92
N ILE A 249 -9.10 7.62 -12.06
CA ILE A 249 -7.93 8.51 -12.13
C ILE A 249 -7.15 8.27 -13.44
N VAL A 250 -6.91 7.01 -13.82
CA VAL A 250 -6.25 6.65 -15.08
C VAL A 250 -7.08 7.11 -16.29
N ALA A 251 -8.41 6.93 -16.27
CA ALA A 251 -9.29 7.38 -17.35
C ALA A 251 -9.28 8.92 -17.49
N LEU A 252 -9.35 9.66 -16.38
CA LEU A 252 -9.24 11.12 -16.39
C LEU A 252 -7.86 11.61 -16.85
N SER A 253 -6.80 10.82 -16.64
CA SER A 253 -5.46 11.17 -17.12
C SER A 253 -5.33 11.22 -18.65
N LEU A 254 -6.23 10.55 -19.41
CA LEU A 254 -6.29 10.67 -20.88
C LEU A 254 -6.66 12.08 -21.38
N ILE A 255 -7.25 12.91 -20.52
CA ILE A 255 -7.61 14.31 -20.86
C ILE A 255 -6.38 15.22 -20.80
N VAL A 256 -5.34 14.84 -20.04
CA VAL A 256 -4.22 15.72 -19.67
C VAL A 256 -2.86 15.16 -20.13
N ALA A 257 -2.73 13.84 -20.27
CA ALA A 257 -1.50 13.15 -20.63
C ALA A 257 -1.66 12.33 -21.93
N SER A 258 -0.54 12.09 -22.62
CA SER A 258 -0.56 11.29 -23.86
C SER A 258 -0.93 9.83 -23.58
N PRO A 259 -1.57 9.10 -24.52
CA PRO A 259 -1.97 7.71 -24.32
C PRO A 259 -0.83 6.79 -23.89
N TRP A 260 0.40 7.06 -24.35
CA TRP A 260 1.60 6.34 -23.92
C TRP A 260 1.91 6.53 -22.42
N VAL A 261 1.87 7.77 -21.94
CA VAL A 261 2.08 8.09 -20.51
C VAL A 261 0.95 7.54 -19.65
N VAL A 262 -0.28 7.48 -20.16
CA VAL A 262 -1.40 6.83 -19.45
C VAL A 262 -1.22 5.32 -19.34
N LEU A 263 -0.78 4.64 -20.40
CA LEU A 263 -0.46 3.20 -20.35
C LEU A 263 0.68 2.91 -19.36
N LEU A 264 1.72 3.74 -19.34
CA LEU A 264 2.79 3.65 -18.34
C LEU A 264 2.26 3.89 -16.92
N SER A 265 1.39 4.91 -16.73
CA SER A 265 0.77 5.23 -15.43
C SER A 265 -0.10 4.08 -14.92
N ALA A 266 -0.87 3.42 -15.80
CA ALA A 266 -1.65 2.23 -15.46
C ALA A 266 -0.75 1.06 -15.04
N LEU A 267 0.32 0.78 -15.79
CA LEU A 267 1.30 -0.25 -15.44
C LEU A 267 2.02 0.07 -14.11
N GLY A 268 2.36 1.34 -13.89
CA GLY A 268 2.93 1.83 -12.64
C GLY A 268 2.00 1.66 -11.45
N ALA A 269 0.70 1.99 -11.60
CA ALA A 269 -0.31 1.76 -10.58
C ALA A 269 -0.51 0.26 -10.29
N VAL A 270 -0.38 -0.62 -11.28
CA VAL A 270 -0.34 -2.08 -11.07
C VAL A 270 0.90 -2.49 -10.27
N VAL A 271 2.09 -1.95 -10.55
CA VAL A 271 3.30 -2.20 -9.76
C VAL A 271 3.13 -1.74 -8.31
N LEU A 272 2.59 -0.54 -8.09
CA LEU A 272 2.28 0.01 -6.77
C LEU A 272 1.33 -0.92 -5.99
N ASN A 273 0.21 -1.29 -6.63
CA ASN A 273 -0.80 -2.16 -6.03
C ASN A 273 -0.27 -3.58 -5.80
N LEU A 274 0.66 -4.09 -6.62
CA LEU A 274 1.34 -5.38 -6.41
C LEU A 274 2.28 -5.33 -5.21
N VAL A 275 3.10 -4.28 -5.09
CA VAL A 275 3.98 -4.06 -3.93
C VAL A 275 3.17 -4.04 -2.64
N LEU A 276 2.04 -3.32 -2.65
CA LEU A 276 1.09 -3.32 -1.54
C LEU A 276 0.50 -4.72 -1.30
N ALA A 277 -0.07 -5.39 -2.30
CA ALA A 277 -0.76 -6.67 -2.14
C ALA A 277 0.16 -7.82 -1.65
N LEU A 278 1.41 -7.89 -2.12
CA LEU A 278 2.36 -8.94 -1.73
C LEU A 278 2.87 -8.77 -0.29
N ASN A 279 3.02 -7.53 0.19
CA ASN A 279 3.59 -7.24 1.51
C ASN A 279 2.51 -6.99 2.59
N HIS A 280 1.31 -6.54 2.19
CA HIS A 280 0.23 -6.22 3.10
C HIS A 280 -0.69 -7.45 3.30
N LYS A 281 -0.43 -8.24 4.34
CA LYS A 281 -1.29 -9.37 4.75
C LYS A 281 -2.69 -8.90 5.19
N GLN A 282 -3.61 -8.74 4.25
CA GLN A 282 -5.05 -8.65 4.54
C GLN A 282 -5.58 -10.07 4.81
N GLY A 283 -5.89 -10.44 6.07
CA GLY A 283 -6.52 -11.76 6.28
C GLY A 283 -6.54 -12.45 7.66
N ARG A 284 -6.35 -11.78 8.82
CA ARG A 284 -6.72 -12.39 10.13
C ARG A 284 -8.05 -11.88 10.72
N TYR A 285 -8.87 -11.24 9.89
CA TYR A 285 -10.19 -10.67 10.25
C TYR A 285 -11.38 -11.29 9.50
N LEU A 286 -11.21 -12.49 8.94
CA LEU A 286 -12.35 -13.39 8.72
C LEU A 286 -12.41 -14.29 9.97
N GLY A 287 -13.29 -13.92 10.90
CA GLY A 287 -13.42 -14.60 12.18
C GLY A 287 -13.91 -16.02 12.00
N ARG A 288 -13.46 -16.92 12.90
CA ARG A 288 -14.22 -18.12 13.21
C ARG A 288 -15.59 -17.69 13.73
N THR A 289 -16.63 -18.23 13.11
CA THR A 289 -17.92 -18.51 13.73
C THR A 289 -18.06 -20.02 13.78
#